data_AF-A0A369VG01-F1
#
_entry.id   AF-A0A369VG01-F1
#
_cell.length_a   1.000
_cell.length_b   1.000
_cell.length_c   1.000
_cell.angle_alpha   90.00
_cell.angle_beta   90.00
_cell.angle_gamma   90.00
#
_symmetry.space_group_name_H-M   'P 1'
#
loop_
_entity.id
_entity.type
_entity.pdbx_description
1 polymer ?
#
loop_
_entity_poly.entity_id
_entity_poly.type
_entity_poly.pdbx_seq_one_letter_code
_entity_poly.pdbx_strand_id
1 'polypeptide(L)'
;MYPILPSTALRLLAVSAVLLLAGCEIPGLGPDPRVAQRDAEAKAIGGACRHALRGLEDCYTLNPKAAKASVFAGWKDMDGYMRENKIEGTPSVLGKVDKPERSERSTDIETEPRDATSRERS
;
A
#
# COMPACT_ATOMS: atom_id res chain seq x y z
N MET A 1 -28.68 29.04 -44.51
CA MET A 1 -29.92 28.65 -43.80
C MET A 1 -29.49 27.83 -42.59
N TYR A 2 -29.41 28.43 -41.39
CA TYR A 2 -29.09 27.68 -40.18
C TYR A 2 -30.37 27.04 -39.64
N PRO A 3 -30.45 25.70 -39.51
CA PRO A 3 -31.63 25.08 -38.94
C PRO A 3 -31.75 25.50 -37.46
N ILE A 4 -32.93 26.01 -37.09
CA ILE A 4 -33.27 26.34 -35.70
C ILE A 4 -33.56 25.02 -35.00
N LEU A 5 -32.61 24.53 -34.21
CA LEU A 5 -32.75 23.27 -33.49
C LEU A 5 -33.81 23.44 -32.38
N PRO A 6 -34.81 22.55 -32.26
CA PRO A 6 -35.85 22.68 -31.24
C PRO A 6 -35.27 22.53 -29.83
N SER A 7 -35.74 23.34 -28.89
CA SER A 7 -35.24 23.39 -27.50
C SER A 7 -35.27 22.03 -26.78
N THR A 8 -36.15 21.12 -27.20
CA THR A 8 -36.24 19.74 -26.70
C THR A 8 -35.05 18.88 -27.16
N ALA A 9 -34.63 19.01 -28.42
CA ALA A 9 -33.44 18.31 -28.95
C ALA A 9 -32.17 18.81 -28.27
N LEU A 10 -32.07 20.13 -28.00
CA LEU A 10 -30.94 20.70 -27.26
C LEU A 10 -30.86 20.18 -25.82
N ARG A 11 -32.01 20.03 -25.14
CA ARG A 11 -32.08 19.45 -23.79
C ARG A 11 -31.69 17.98 -23.77
N LEU A 12 -32.14 17.19 -24.75
CA LEU A 12 -31.78 15.78 -24.85
C LEU A 12 -30.28 15.59 -25.12
N LEU A 13 -29.69 16.42 -25.98
CA LEU A 13 -28.25 16.46 -26.23
C LEU A 13 -27.45 16.87 -24.99
N ALA A 14 -27.95 17.84 -24.22
CA ALA A 14 -27.31 18.25 -22.97
C ALA A 14 -27.33 17.12 -21.92
N VAL A 15 -28.47 16.42 -21.78
CA VAL A 15 -28.60 15.29 -20.85
C VAL A 15 -27.73 14.11 -21.28
N SER A 16 -27.69 13.77 -22.56
CA SER A 16 -26.80 12.71 -23.05
C SER A 16 -25.32 13.07 -22.89
N ALA A 17 -24.94 14.33 -23.09
CA ALA A 17 -23.59 14.82 -22.82
C ALA A 17 -23.23 14.70 -21.32
N VAL A 18 -24.11 15.08 -20.41
CA VAL A 18 -23.88 14.93 -18.96
C VAL A 18 -23.76 13.46 -18.55
N LEU A 19 -24.59 12.58 -19.11
CA LEU A 19 -24.50 11.13 -18.87
C LEU A 19 -23.18 10.54 -19.39
N LEU A 20 -22.70 11.00 -20.55
CA LEU A 20 -21.39 10.60 -21.09
C LEU A 20 -20.22 11.14 -20.25
N LEU A 21 -20.35 12.34 -19.68
CA LEU A 21 -19.32 12.92 -18.80
C LEU A 21 -19.33 12.32 -17.38
N ALA A 22 -20.47 11.84 -16.89
CA ALA A 22 -20.58 11.18 -15.59
C ALA A 22 -19.98 9.76 -15.57
N GLY A 23 -19.64 9.21 -16.74
CA GLY A 23 -18.90 7.94 -16.87
C GLY A 23 -17.38 8.08 -16.80
N CYS A 24 -16.85 9.31 -16.68
CA CYS A 24 -15.43 9.53 -16.47
C CYS A 24 -15.11 9.31 -14.98
N GLU A 25 -14.43 8.21 -14.67
CA GLU A 25 -13.74 7.99 -13.40
C GLU A 25 -12.93 9.24 -13.06
N ILE A 26 -13.27 9.93 -11.96
CA ILE A 26 -12.56 11.13 -11.52
C ILE A 26 -11.18 10.66 -11.03
N PRO A 27 -10.08 10.97 -11.75
CA PRO A 27 -8.75 10.55 -11.32
C PRO A 27 -8.43 11.31 -10.03
N GLY A 28 -8.56 10.66 -8.88
CA GLY A 28 -8.31 11.28 -7.57
C GLY A 28 -9.32 10.99 -6.46
N LEU A 29 -10.45 10.34 -6.75
CA LEU A 29 -11.37 9.84 -5.70
C LEU A 29 -11.06 8.40 -5.24
N GLY A 30 -9.88 7.90 -5.59
CA GLY A 30 -9.39 6.60 -5.12
C GLY A 30 -9.06 6.63 -3.62
N PRO A 31 -8.91 5.45 -2.98
CA PRO A 31 -8.36 5.36 -1.64
C PRO A 31 -7.04 6.15 -1.55
N ASP A 32 -6.76 6.72 -0.37
CA ASP A 32 -5.54 7.49 -0.12
C ASP A 32 -4.33 6.81 -0.78
N PRO A 33 -3.49 7.55 -1.54
CA PRO A 33 -2.44 6.94 -2.35
C PRO A 33 -1.47 6.10 -1.52
N ARG A 34 -1.30 6.42 -0.23
CA ARG A 34 -0.48 5.63 0.68
C ARG A 34 -1.15 4.31 1.04
N VAL A 35 -2.46 4.29 1.24
CA VAL A 35 -3.22 3.05 1.49
C VAL A 35 -3.18 2.16 0.24
N ALA A 36 -3.44 2.73 -0.93
CA ALA A 36 -3.34 2.01 -2.21
C ALA A 36 -1.92 1.43 -2.42
N GLN A 37 -0.88 2.20 -2.11
CA GLN A 37 0.49 1.73 -2.15
C GLN A 37 0.74 0.58 -1.17
N ARG A 38 0.28 0.69 0.10
CA ARG A 38 0.45 -0.37 1.10
C ARG A 38 -0.24 -1.67 0.70
N ASP A 39 -1.40 -1.59 0.07
CA ASP A 39 -2.11 -2.76 -0.45
C ASP A 39 -1.40 -3.38 -1.65
N ALA A 40 -0.85 -2.56 -2.55
CA ALA A 40 -0.05 -3.03 -3.67
C ALA A 40 1.22 -3.74 -3.19
N GLU A 41 1.94 -3.15 -2.22
CA GLU A 41 3.11 -3.76 -1.58
C GLU A 41 2.75 -5.09 -0.91
N ALA A 42 1.64 -5.15 -0.16
CA ALA A 42 1.20 -6.37 0.49
C ALA A 42 0.87 -7.49 -0.51
N LYS A 43 0.22 -7.16 -1.64
CA LYS A 43 -0.01 -8.13 -2.73
C LYS A 43 1.29 -8.61 -3.36
N ALA A 44 2.24 -7.70 -3.61
CA ALA A 44 3.54 -8.05 -4.16
C ALA A 44 4.30 -9.02 -3.22
N ILE A 45 4.28 -8.76 -1.91
CA ILE A 45 4.84 -9.65 -0.88
C ILE A 45 4.21 -11.04 -0.96
N GLY A 46 2.87 -11.13 -1.02
CA GLY A 46 2.15 -12.40 -1.11
C GLY A 46 2.54 -13.21 -2.35
N GLY A 47 2.61 -12.56 -3.51
CA GLY A 47 3.06 -13.20 -4.74
C GLY A 47 4.51 -13.69 -4.65
N ALA A 48 5.41 -12.86 -4.11
CA ALA A 48 6.80 -13.24 -3.88
C ALA A 48 6.92 -14.46 -2.94
N CYS A 49 6.14 -14.49 -1.85
CA CYS A 49 6.11 -15.63 -0.93
C CYS A 49 5.67 -16.93 -1.61
N ARG A 50 4.65 -16.87 -2.49
CA ARG A 50 4.21 -18.04 -3.25
C ARG A 50 5.29 -18.54 -4.20
N HIS A 51 5.86 -17.61 -4.98
CA HIS A 51 6.95 -17.93 -5.89
C HIS A 51 8.17 -18.49 -5.14
N ALA A 52 8.39 -18.05 -3.90
CA ALA A 52 9.42 -18.55 -3.00
C ALA A 52 9.12 -19.92 -2.37
N LEU A 53 8.01 -20.58 -2.75
CA LEU A 53 7.53 -21.85 -2.21
C LEU A 53 7.30 -21.81 -0.68
N ARG A 54 6.92 -20.65 -0.13
CA ARG A 54 6.57 -20.50 1.29
C ARG A 54 5.07 -20.62 1.55
N GLY A 55 4.74 -21.15 2.73
CA GLY A 55 3.39 -21.10 3.29
C GLY A 55 3.00 -19.69 3.73
N LEU A 56 1.70 -19.45 3.88
CA LEU A 56 1.15 -18.15 4.30
C LEU A 56 1.53 -17.79 5.73
N GLU A 57 1.57 -18.76 6.64
CA GLU A 57 1.96 -18.54 8.05
C GLU A 57 3.38 -17.97 8.17
N ASP A 58 4.32 -18.51 7.38
CA ASP A 58 5.69 -17.98 7.32
C ASP A 58 5.69 -16.57 6.71
N CYS A 59 4.90 -16.35 5.64
CA CYS A 59 4.83 -15.06 4.98
C CYS A 59 4.29 -13.95 5.91
N TYR A 60 3.28 -14.27 6.75
CA TYR A 60 2.77 -13.36 7.77
C TYR A 60 3.77 -13.08 8.89
N THR A 61 4.53 -14.10 9.28
CA THR A 61 5.57 -13.97 10.32
C THR A 61 6.70 -13.07 9.84
N LEU A 62 7.13 -13.21 8.58
CA LEU A 62 8.17 -12.39 7.97
C LEU A 62 7.72 -10.95 7.66
N ASN A 63 6.41 -10.74 7.46
CA ASN A 63 5.86 -9.45 7.05
C ASN A 63 4.74 -8.96 7.99
N PRO A 64 5.03 -8.72 9.29
CA PRO A 64 4.00 -8.41 10.29
C PRO A 64 3.32 -7.05 10.07
N LYS A 65 3.90 -6.18 9.24
CA LYS A 65 3.35 -4.86 8.89
C LYS A 65 2.48 -4.88 7.62
N ALA A 66 2.48 -5.98 6.88
CA ALA A 66 1.70 -6.11 5.66
C ALA A 66 0.25 -6.48 5.98
N ALA A 67 -0.70 -5.94 5.21
CA ALA A 67 -2.11 -6.29 5.35
C ALA A 67 -2.31 -7.76 4.96
N LYS A 68 -2.62 -8.63 5.93
CA LYS A 68 -2.75 -10.09 5.73
C LYS A 68 -3.70 -10.45 4.59
N ALA A 69 -4.83 -9.75 4.47
CA ALA A 69 -5.79 -9.96 3.40
C ALA A 69 -5.19 -9.68 2.01
N SER A 70 -4.44 -8.59 1.87
CA SER A 70 -3.76 -8.21 0.62
C SER A 70 -2.60 -9.17 0.29
N VAL A 71 -1.86 -9.63 1.31
CA VAL A 71 -0.85 -10.70 1.16
C VAL A 71 -1.49 -11.99 0.66
N PHE A 72 -2.58 -12.44 1.28
CA PHE A 72 -3.32 -13.62 0.82
C PHE A 72 -3.78 -13.47 -0.64
N ALA A 73 -4.30 -12.28 -0.98
CA ALA A 73 -4.75 -12.00 -2.34
C ALA A 73 -3.62 -12.13 -3.38
N GLY A 74 -2.45 -11.55 -3.10
CA GLY A 74 -1.30 -11.71 -3.99
C GLY A 74 -0.77 -13.15 -4.06
N TRP A 75 -0.83 -13.88 -2.95
CA TRP A 75 -0.40 -15.29 -2.89
C TRP A 75 -1.29 -16.19 -3.74
N LYS A 76 -2.63 -16.04 -3.66
CA LYS A 76 -3.57 -16.82 -4.49
C LYS A 76 -3.43 -16.52 -5.97
N ASP A 77 -3.21 -15.25 -6.32
CA ASP A 77 -3.08 -14.81 -7.70
C ASP A 77 -1.80 -15.38 -8.32
N MET A 78 -0.70 -15.35 -7.56
CA MET A 78 0.55 -15.98 -8.00
C MET A 78 0.44 -17.52 -8.05
N ASP A 79 -0.30 -18.17 -7.15
CA ASP A 79 -0.52 -19.62 -7.23
C ASP A 79 -1.28 -20.00 -8.50
N GLY A 80 -2.37 -19.30 -8.79
CA GLY A 80 -3.13 -19.46 -10.03
C GLY A 80 -2.23 -19.26 -11.25
N TYR A 81 -1.49 -18.14 -11.27
CA TYR A 81 -0.56 -17.83 -12.35
C TYR A 81 0.50 -18.91 -12.57
N MET A 82 1.14 -19.40 -11.49
CA MET A 82 2.14 -20.45 -11.59
C MET A 82 1.55 -21.78 -12.10
N ARG A 83 0.33 -22.14 -11.68
CA ARG A 83 -0.36 -23.36 -12.11
C ARG A 83 -0.76 -23.29 -13.58
N GLU A 84 -1.30 -22.16 -14.01
CA GLU A 84 -1.73 -21.93 -15.39
C GLU A 84 -0.54 -21.88 -16.35
N ASN A 85 0.59 -21.32 -15.91
CA ASN A 85 1.76 -21.09 -16.77
C ASN A 85 2.91 -22.08 -16.52
N LYS A 86 2.72 -23.08 -15.64
CA LYS A 86 3.72 -24.10 -15.28
C LYS A 86 5.06 -23.50 -14.85
N ILE A 87 4.98 -22.43 -14.06
CA ILE A 87 6.16 -21.75 -13.54
C ILE A 87 6.64 -22.48 -12.30
N GLU A 88 7.92 -22.84 -12.27
CA GLU A 88 8.55 -23.40 -11.09
C GLU A 88 8.90 -22.29 -10.10
N GLY A 89 8.62 -22.53 -8.83
CA GLY A 89 9.00 -21.61 -7.76
C GLY A 89 10.48 -21.74 -7.42
N THR A 90 11.06 -20.68 -6.89
CA THR A 90 12.46 -20.66 -6.45
C THR A 90 12.52 -20.63 -4.93
N PRO A 91 12.94 -21.71 -4.23
CA PRO A 91 13.02 -21.71 -2.78
C PRO A 91 13.82 -20.53 -2.24
N SER A 92 13.28 -19.85 -1.24
CA SER A 92 14.00 -18.77 -0.58
C SER A 92 15.19 -19.27 0.23
N VAL A 93 16.35 -18.62 0.08
CA VAL A 93 17.57 -18.90 0.86
C VAL A 93 17.64 -18.18 2.22
N LEU A 94 16.68 -17.29 2.51
CA LEU A 94 16.61 -16.60 3.79
C LEU A 94 16.06 -17.56 4.87
N GLY A 95 16.91 -17.92 5.83
CA GLY A 95 16.54 -18.65 7.04
C GLY A 95 15.62 -17.84 7.97
N LYS A 96 15.14 -18.47 9.06
CA LYS A 96 14.31 -17.81 10.07
C LYS A 96 15.02 -16.54 10.58
N VAL A 97 14.44 -15.38 10.32
CA VAL A 97 14.94 -14.12 10.88
C VAL A 97 14.45 -14.08 12.32
N ASP A 98 15.34 -14.41 13.26
CA ASP A 98 15.08 -14.16 14.68
C ASP A 98 14.90 -12.66 14.86
N LYS A 99 13.69 -12.26 15.27
CA LYS A 99 13.36 -10.87 15.56
C LYS A 99 14.29 -10.40 16.68
N PRO A 100 15.14 -9.37 16.49
CA PRO A 100 15.95 -8.87 17.59
C PRO A 100 15.02 -8.36 18.68
N GLU A 101 15.14 -8.96 19.87
CA GLU A 101 14.48 -8.48 21.07
C GLU A 101 14.90 -7.02 21.28
N ARG A 102 13.91 -6.12 21.31
CA ARG A 102 14.13 -4.71 21.59
C ARG A 102 14.59 -4.61 23.04
N SER A 103 15.90 -4.58 23.27
CA SER A 103 16.46 -4.27 24.58
C SER A 103 16.11 -2.82 24.93
N GLU A 104 15.05 -2.65 25.70
CA GLU A 104 14.81 -1.44 26.46
C GLU A 104 15.83 -1.37 27.60
N ARG A 105 16.99 -0.76 27.35
CA ARG A 105 17.86 -0.25 28.43
C ARG A 105 18.81 0.83 27.92
N SER A 106 18.43 2.08 28.10
CA SER A 106 19.28 3.11 28.71
C SER A 106 18.42 4.37 28.92
N THR A 107 17.62 4.35 29.98
CA THR A 107 17.37 5.54 30.77
C THR A 107 18.59 5.73 31.66
N ASP A 108 19.51 6.59 31.25
CA ASP A 108 20.36 7.42 32.12
C ASP A 108 21.36 8.18 31.26
N ILE A 109 20.99 9.40 30.85
CA ILE A 109 21.96 10.48 30.77
C ILE A 109 21.42 11.58 31.67
N GLU A 110 21.78 11.45 32.94
CA GLU A 110 21.85 12.55 33.88
C GLU A 110 22.73 13.64 33.24
N THR A 111 22.15 14.82 32.99
CA THR A 111 22.92 16.03 32.76
C THR A 111 22.46 17.04 33.79
N GLU A 112 23.32 17.24 34.79
CA GLU A 112 23.18 18.22 35.86
C GLU A 112 22.84 19.64 35.34
N PRO A 113 22.24 20.50 36.19
CA PRO A 113 21.82 21.85 35.83
C PRO A 113 23.03 22.77 35.63
N ARG A 114 23.00 23.54 34.55
CA ARG A 114 23.95 24.62 34.31
C ARG A 114 23.76 25.73 35.34
N ASP A 115 24.72 25.84 36.26
CA ASP A 115 24.88 26.96 37.18
C ASP A 115 24.93 28.30 36.41
N ALA A 116 24.04 29.20 36.81
CA ALA A 116 23.90 30.54 36.28
C ALA A 116 24.32 31.53 37.38
N THR A 117 25.62 31.81 37.50
CA THR A 117 26.12 33.00 38.20
C THR A 117 27.48 33.40 37.64
N SER A 118 27.47 34.36 36.72
CA SER A 118 28.57 35.32 36.48
C SER A 118 28.11 36.38 35.47
N ARG A 119 27.27 37.31 35.94
CA ARG A 119 27.11 38.65 35.35
C ARG A 119 26.99 39.67 36.48
N GLU A 120 28.09 39.93 37.18
CA GLU A 120 28.33 41.24 37.79
C GLU A 120 29.49 41.90 37.04
N ARG A 121 29.11 42.82 36.15
CA ARG A 121 29.96 43.90 35.65
C ARG A 121 29.04 45.08 35.37
N SER A 122 28.77 45.88 36.40
CA SER A 122 28.59 47.34 36.41
C SER A 122 28.15 47.77 37.81
#